data_AF-A0A2H0U4N3-F1
#
_entry.id   AF-A0A2H0U4N3-F1
#
_cell.length_a   1.000
_cell.length_b   1.000
_cell.length_c   1.000
_cell.angle_alpha   90.00
_cell.angle_beta   90.00
_cell.angle_gamma   90.00
#
_symmetry.space_group_name_H-M   'P 1'
#
loop_
_entity.id
_entity.type
_entity.pdbx_description
1 polymer ?
#
loop_
_entity_poly.entity_id
_entity_poly.type
_entity_poly.pdbx_seq_one_letter_code
_entity_poly.pdbx_strand_id
1 'polypeptide(L)'
;MSKDGRTWLSHTSLEVLERCPRCFWLQIKKGIRQPEGIVSRLANRFDAVLKNYFDKYRTQNTLPPMVEGKLPGKLQNPFVEKYF
;
A
#
# COMPACT_ATOMS: atom_id res chain seq x y z
N MET A 1 5.47 -12.48 -10.15
CA MET A 1 6.89 -12.58 -10.51
C MET A 1 7.20 -11.44 -11.46
N SER A 2 8.21 -10.61 -11.20
CA SER A 2 8.58 -9.55 -12.15
C SER A 2 9.09 -10.16 -13.45
N LYS A 3 8.97 -9.44 -14.57
CA LYS A 3 9.47 -9.89 -15.89
C LYS A 3 10.97 -10.20 -15.86
N ASP A 4 11.71 -9.62 -14.91
CA ASP A 4 13.16 -9.77 -14.76
C ASP A 4 13.57 -10.92 -13.81
N GLY A 5 12.65 -11.80 -13.43
CA GLY A 5 12.94 -12.93 -12.53
C GLY A 5 13.14 -12.56 -11.06
N ARG A 6 13.08 -11.28 -10.70
CA ARG A 6 13.13 -10.82 -9.31
C ARG A 6 11.82 -11.12 -8.58
N THR A 7 11.93 -11.56 -7.33
CA THR A 7 10.79 -11.78 -6.42
C THR A 7 10.70 -10.60 -5.47
N TRP A 8 9.64 -9.80 -5.60
CA TRP A 8 9.37 -8.70 -4.69
C TRP A 8 8.64 -9.23 -3.45
N LEU A 9 9.10 -8.82 -2.28
CA LEU A 9 8.56 -9.23 -1.00
C LEU A 9 8.05 -8.00 -0.26
N SER A 10 6.78 -8.01 0.12
CA SER A 10 6.23 -7.02 1.04
C SER A 10 6.76 -7.25 2.46
N HIS A 11 6.65 -6.24 3.32
CA HIS A 11 6.92 -6.40 4.75
C HIS A 11 6.15 -7.58 5.37
N THR A 12 4.85 -7.69 5.07
CA THR A 12 4.00 -8.84 5.49
C THR A 12 4.50 -10.18 4.96
N SER A 13 5.14 -10.24 3.79
CA SER A 13 5.73 -11.48 3.29
C SER A 13 6.95 -11.91 4.10
N LEU A 14 7.76 -10.95 4.55
CA LEU A 14 8.91 -11.21 5.44
C LEU A 14 8.46 -11.66 6.83
N GLU A 15 7.40 -11.05 7.37
CA GLU A 15 6.80 -11.48 8.63
C GLU A 15 6.29 -12.93 8.56
N VAL A 16 5.68 -13.33 7.44
CA VAL A 16 5.27 -14.73 7.21
C VAL A 16 6.48 -15.67 7.12
N LEU A 17 7.60 -15.24 6.54
CA LEU A 17 8.83 -16.02 6.51
C LEU A 17 9.36 -16.27 7.92
N GLU A 18 9.41 -15.22 8.75
CA GLU A 18 9.87 -15.30 10.14
C GLU A 18 8.97 -16.21 10.98
N ARG A 19 7.64 -16.07 10.82
CA ARG A 19 6.66 -16.86 11.57
C ARG A 19 6.55 -18.32 11.09
N CYS A 20 6.60 -18.56 9.78
CA CYS A 20 6.44 -19.87 9.17
C CYS A 20 7.14 -19.97 7.80
N PRO A 21 8.40 -20.45 7.75
CA PRO A 21 9.14 -20.60 6.50
C PRO A 21 8.48 -21.51 5.47
N ARG A 22 7.81 -22.58 5.91
CA ARG A 22 7.05 -23.49 5.03
C ARG A 22 5.86 -22.78 4.38
N CYS A 23 5.12 -21.99 5.16
CA CYS A 23 3.97 -21.22 4.67
C CYS A 23 4.42 -20.17 3.66
N PHE A 24 5.53 -19.50 3.94
CA PHE A 24 6.16 -18.57 3.00
C PHE A 24 6.55 -19.25 1.68
N TRP A 25 7.20 -20.41 1.74
CA TRP A 25 7.58 -21.15 0.54
C TRP A 25 6.36 -21.59 -0.27
N LEU A 26 5.31 -22.09 0.38
CA LEU A 26 4.04 -22.46 -0.27
C LEU A 26 3.41 -21.24 -0.97
N GLN A 27 3.41 -20.07 -0.32
CA GLN A 27 2.90 -18.85 -0.89
C GLN A 27 3.71 -18.35 -2.10
N ILE A 28 5.04 -18.32 -2.00
CA ILE A 28 5.91 -17.73 -3.04
C ILE A 28 6.17 -18.69 -4.21
N LYS A 29 6.41 -19.98 -3.94
CA LYS A 29 6.73 -20.98 -4.97
C LYS A 29 5.53 -21.74 -5.50
N LYS A 30 4.54 -22.02 -4.66
CA LYS A 30 3.34 -22.79 -5.05
C LYS A 30 2.09 -21.94 -5.22
N GLY A 31 2.12 -20.66 -4.86
CA GLY A 31 0.96 -19.77 -4.93
C GLY A 31 -0.14 -20.11 -3.92
N ILE A 32 0.12 -21.03 -2.97
CA ILE A 32 -0.84 -21.46 -1.97
C ILE A 32 -0.75 -20.52 -0.78
N ARG A 33 -1.77 -19.66 -0.62
CA ARG A 33 -1.85 -18.69 0.48
C ARG A 33 -2.56 -19.28 1.69
N GLN A 34 -2.23 -18.75 2.85
CA GLN A 34 -2.99 -19.01 4.08
C GLN A 34 -4.41 -18.43 3.92
N PRO A 35 -5.43 -19.06 4.51
CA PRO A 35 -6.78 -18.51 4.50
C PRO A 35 -6.80 -17.15 5.19
N GLU A 36 -7.45 -16.16 4.59
CA GLU A 36 -7.65 -14.85 5.22
C GLU A 36 -8.56 -15.01 6.45
N GLY A 37 -8.14 -14.45 7.58
CA GLY A 37 -8.99 -14.34 8.77
C GLY A 37 -10.06 -13.24 8.61
N ILE A 38 -10.97 -13.15 9.59
CA ILE A 38 -11.95 -12.08 9.64
C ILE A 38 -11.23 -10.78 9.99
N VAL A 39 -11.11 -9.88 9.01
CA VAL A 39 -10.48 -8.57 9.17
C VAL A 39 -11.42 -7.46 8.70
N SER A 40 -11.46 -6.35 9.42
CA SER A 40 -12.26 -5.20 9.01
C SER A 40 -11.61 -4.53 7.80
N ARG A 41 -12.36 -4.36 6.72
CA ARG A 41 -11.90 -3.62 5.52
C ARG A 41 -12.26 -2.13 5.58
N LEU A 42 -12.75 -1.68 6.74
CA LEU A 42 -13.27 -0.33 6.93
C LEU A 42 -12.17 0.73 6.80
N ALA A 43 -11.02 0.52 7.44
CA ALA A 43 -9.87 1.42 7.36
C ALA A 43 -9.40 1.62 5.90
N ASN A 44 -9.28 0.52 5.14
CA ASN A 44 -8.89 0.57 3.73
C ASN A 44 -9.89 1.39 2.88
N ARG A 45 -11.19 1.31 3.20
CA ARG A 45 -12.21 2.10 2.50
C ARG A 45 -12.10 3.59 2.83
N PHE A 46 -11.86 3.94 4.10
CA PHE A 46 -11.62 5.33 4.49
C PHE A 46 -10.38 5.91 3.82
N ASP A 47 -9.29 5.15 3.77
CA ASP A 47 -8.06 5.58 3.10
C ASP A 47 -8.30 5.90 1.62
N ALA A 48 -9.02 5.04 0.89
CA ALA A 48 -9.37 5.29 -0.50
C ALA A 48 -10.22 6.55 -0.69
N VAL A 49 -11.21 6.79 0.19
CA VAL A 49 -12.04 8.00 0.14
C VAL A 49 -11.21 9.25 0.39
N LEU A 50 -10.35 9.21 1.42
CA LEU A 50 -9.49 10.34 1.79
C LEU A 50 -8.46 10.63 0.68
N LYS A 51 -7.82 9.59 0.13
CA LYS A 51 -6.90 9.68 -1.01
C LYS A 51 -7.57 10.40 -2.18
N ASN A 52 -8.75 9.94 -2.61
CA ASN A 52 -9.49 10.54 -3.72
C ASN A 52 -9.87 12.00 -3.45
N TYR A 53 -10.23 12.33 -2.21
CA TYR A 53 -10.51 13.71 -1.81
C TYR A 53 -9.27 14.60 -1.96
N PHE A 54 -8.13 14.18 -1.39
CA PHE A 54 -6.87 14.93 -1.48
C PHE A 54 -6.33 15.01 -2.92
N ASP A 55 -6.56 13.98 -3.73
CA ASP A 55 -6.10 13.93 -5.11
C ASP A 55 -6.75 15.02 -5.98
N LYS A 56 -8.00 15.42 -5.71
CA LYS A 56 -8.66 16.56 -6.38
C LYS A 56 -7.91 17.87 -6.15
N TYR A 57 -7.57 18.18 -4.90
CA TYR A 57 -6.83 19.41 -4.56
C TYR A 57 -5.39 19.37 -5.04
N ARG A 58 -4.78 18.18 -5.12
CA ARG A 58 -3.42 18.05 -5.65
C ARG A 58 -3.32 18.53 -7.11
N THR A 59 -4.32 18.21 -7.95
CA THR A 59 -4.32 18.69 -9.35
C THR A 59 -4.41 20.22 -9.47
N GLN A 60 -4.94 20.87 -8.44
CA GLN A 60 -5.10 22.32 -8.36
C GLN A 60 -3.94 23.01 -7.62
N ASN A 61 -2.96 22.24 -7.12
CA ASN A 61 -1.89 22.73 -6.23
C ASN A 61 -2.40 23.46 -4.98
N THR A 62 -3.61 23.13 -4.50
CA THR A 62 -4.22 23.70 -3.30
C THR A 62 -4.21 22.70 -2.15
N LEU A 63 -4.37 23.20 -0.92
CA LEU A 63 -4.61 22.36 0.25
C LEU A 63 -6.12 22.16 0.44
N PRO A 64 -6.58 20.96 0.83
CA PRO A 64 -7.97 20.77 1.19
C PRO A 64 -8.35 21.61 2.42
N PRO A 65 -9.60 22.11 2.52
CA PRO A 65 -10.08 22.91 3.65
C PRO A 65 -9.85 22.30 5.04
N MET A 66 -9.77 20.97 5.12
CA MET A 66 -9.49 20.26 6.36
C MET A 66 -8.12 20.62 6.97
N VAL A 67 -7.13 20.88 6.13
CA VAL A 67 -5.72 21.11 6.50
C VAL A 67 -5.19 22.50 6.11
N GLU A 68 -5.90 23.21 5.23
CA GLU A 68 -5.61 24.59 4.86
C GLU A 68 -5.53 25.48 6.11
N GLY A 69 -4.46 26.29 6.21
CA GLY A 69 -4.20 27.17 7.35
C GLY A 69 -3.75 26.49 8.64
N LYS A 70 -3.80 25.15 8.73
CA LYS A 70 -3.34 24.38 9.89
C LYS A 70 -1.92 23.87 9.76
N LEU A 71 -1.49 23.61 8.52
CA LEU A 71 -0.18 23.04 8.22
C LEU A 71 0.50 23.84 7.11
N PRO A 72 1.79 24.19 7.26
CA PRO A 72 2.57 24.71 6.17
C PRO A 72 2.90 23.59 5.17
N GLY A 73 2.90 23.90 3.87
CA GLY A 73 3.38 22.98 2.83
C GLY A 73 2.44 22.83 1.63
N LYS A 74 2.71 21.82 0.81
CA LYS A 74 1.94 21.49 -0.39
C LYS A 74 1.73 19.98 -0.49
N LEU A 75 0.69 19.57 -1.20
CA LEU A 75 0.46 18.14 -1.47
C LEU A 75 1.54 17.59 -2.41
N GLN A 76 2.27 16.58 -1.95
CA GLN A 76 3.28 15.89 -2.74
C GLN A 76 2.62 14.97 -3.77
N ASN A 77 3.18 14.91 -4.98
CA ASN A 77 2.76 13.92 -5.98
C ASN A 77 3.07 12.51 -5.50
N PRO A 78 2.23 11.51 -5.85
CA PRO A 78 2.50 10.13 -5.48
C PRO A 78 3.90 9.75 -5.97
N PHE A 79 4.69 9.16 -5.08
CA PHE A 79 5.98 8.62 -5.46
C PHE A 79 5.74 7.54 -6.51
N VAL A 80 6.18 7.81 -7.73
CA VAL A 80 6.29 6.77 -8.75
C VAL A 80 7.56 6.02 -8.39
N GLU A 81 7.42 4.93 -7.64
CA GLU A 81 8.53 4.01 -7.44
C GLU A 81 9.01 3.54 -8.82
N LYS A 82 10.18 4.01 -9.24
CA LYS A 82 10.81 3.65 -10.53
C LYS A 82 11.38 2.22 -10.52
N TYR A 83 10.96 1.37 -9.57
CA TYR A 83 11.34 -0.04 -9.57
C TYR A 83 10.48 -0.83 -10.56
N PHE A 84 10.38 -0.33 -11.80
CA PHE A 84 9.86 -0.99 -13.00
C PHE A 84 10.38 -0.27 -14.23
#